data_AF-A0A1F7ZX38-F1
#
_entry.id   AF-A0A1F7ZX38-F1
#
_cell.length_a   1.000
_cell.length_b   1.000
_cell.length_c   1.000
_cell.angle_alpha   90.00
_cell.angle_beta   90.00
_cell.angle_gamma   90.00
#
_symmetry.space_group_name_H-M   'P 1'
#
loop_
_entity.id
_entity.type
_entity.pdbx_description
1 polymer ?
#
loop_
_entity_poly.entity_id
_entity_poly.type
_entity_poly.pdbx_seq_one_letter_code
_entity_poly.pdbx_strand_id
1 'polypeptide(L)'
;MVGHERTRAKWATAFTPEEIAANLPPMLDLTIENITENVMKINSICDNPRLRYLVLKLVQAAHDYVREVGLQFDEWEQAWQFLTKVGQISTDVRHEFVLLSDILGISALVDAISYPAVPGATESSILGPFHDEEAHSFQYGESIASVGTAGEPTIVRGFVKDTEGNAVPNALIDVWETDGNGVYDLEYDGQEEPNCRGKLFTDGTGHYLFSCVKPVAYPVSNDGPVGELLRKLKRHWYRPAHMSRDSSFGVQKSLIVDYTWCEDLELAKQHNVNPVTKTIEGQESKGFWLLERDFILVKKSAPAPQKTQD
;
A
#
# COMPACT_ATOMS: atom_id res chain seq x y z
N MET A 1 4.24 -35.88 -22.93
CA MET A 1 4.66 -34.82 -23.87
C MET A 1 3.49 -33.86 -24.06
N VAL A 2 3.45 -32.78 -23.28
CA VAL A 2 2.42 -31.73 -23.43
C VAL A 2 2.92 -30.81 -24.53
N GLY A 3 2.24 -30.81 -25.67
CA GLY A 3 2.59 -29.98 -26.82
C GLY A 3 2.47 -28.50 -26.45
N HIS A 4 3.55 -27.74 -26.67
CA HIS A 4 3.48 -26.29 -26.72
C HIS A 4 2.60 -25.89 -27.92
N GLU A 5 1.32 -25.59 -27.67
CA GLU A 5 0.53 -24.80 -28.61
C GLU A 5 1.19 -23.42 -28.72
N ARG A 6 1.93 -23.22 -29.82
CA ARG A 6 2.52 -21.94 -30.20
C ARG A 6 1.40 -20.94 -30.50
N THR A 7 0.94 -20.23 -29.47
CA THR A 7 0.46 -18.84 -29.32
C THR A 7 -0.24 -18.07 -30.46
N ARG A 8 -0.10 -18.41 -31.74
CA ARG A 8 -0.67 -17.65 -32.87
C ARG A 8 -2.20 -17.75 -32.99
N ALA A 9 -2.81 -18.81 -32.45
CA ALA A 9 -4.25 -19.05 -32.57
C ALA A 9 -5.10 -18.03 -31.78
N LYS A 10 -4.55 -17.36 -30.77
CA LYS A 10 -5.28 -16.38 -29.93
C LYS A 10 -5.49 -15.01 -30.60
N TRP A 11 -4.83 -14.75 -31.74
CA TRP A 11 -4.86 -13.45 -32.44
C TRP A 11 -5.56 -13.50 -33.81
N ALA A 12 -6.25 -14.61 -34.11
CA ALA A 12 -6.80 -14.90 -35.45
C ALA A 12 -8.03 -14.06 -35.86
N THR A 13 -8.48 -13.12 -35.02
CA THR A 13 -9.60 -12.22 -35.31
C THR A 13 -9.17 -10.79 -35.68
N ALA A 14 -7.89 -10.54 -35.85
CA ALA A 14 -7.39 -9.19 -36.18
C ALA A 14 -7.43 -8.91 -37.69
N PHE A 15 -7.76 -7.65 -38.02
CA PHE A 15 -7.63 -6.98 -39.30
C PHE A 15 -6.45 -7.47 -40.15
N THR A 16 -6.60 -7.50 -41.47
CA THR A 16 -5.49 -7.86 -42.36
C THR A 16 -4.33 -6.86 -42.21
N PRO A 17 -3.08 -7.25 -42.52
CA PRO A 17 -1.96 -6.31 -42.51
C PRO A 17 -2.21 -5.03 -43.31
N GLU A 18 -2.95 -5.14 -44.43
CA GLU A 18 -3.34 -4.01 -45.28
C GLU A 18 -4.35 -3.08 -44.58
N GLU A 19 -5.34 -3.65 -43.89
CA GLU A 19 -6.32 -2.88 -43.09
C GLU A 19 -5.65 -2.17 -41.91
N ILE A 20 -4.64 -2.78 -41.29
CA ILE A 20 -3.83 -2.14 -40.24
C ILE A 20 -3.02 -0.99 -40.83
N ALA A 21 -2.31 -1.24 -41.94
CA ALA A 21 -1.47 -0.23 -42.59
C ALA A 21 -2.28 1.00 -43.05
N ALA A 22 -3.52 0.81 -43.51
CA ALA A 22 -4.40 1.90 -43.93
C ALA A 22 -4.80 2.85 -42.79
N ASN A 23 -4.78 2.37 -41.55
CA ASN A 23 -5.20 3.13 -40.36
C ASN A 23 -4.01 3.69 -39.55
N LEU A 24 -2.77 3.42 -39.97
CA LEU A 24 -1.58 3.96 -39.31
C LEU A 24 -1.22 5.34 -39.87
N PRO A 25 -0.77 6.27 -39.00
CA PRO A 25 -0.22 7.54 -39.46
C PRO A 25 1.05 7.31 -40.32
N PRO A 26 1.42 8.25 -41.19
CA PRO A 26 2.65 8.15 -41.97
C PRO A 26 3.87 7.92 -41.07
N MET A 27 4.53 6.80 -41.28
CA MET A 27 5.70 6.39 -40.51
C MET A 27 6.93 7.18 -40.96
N LEU A 28 7.71 7.66 -40.00
CA LEU A 28 8.99 8.34 -40.26
C LEU A 28 10.12 7.32 -40.38
N ASP A 29 11.16 7.64 -41.17
CA ASP A 29 12.46 6.96 -41.04
C ASP A 29 13.01 7.21 -39.64
N LEU A 30 13.16 6.16 -38.84
CA LEU A 30 13.47 6.29 -37.42
C LEU A 30 14.92 6.73 -37.21
N THR A 31 15.07 7.82 -36.47
CA THR A 31 16.33 8.38 -35.97
C THR A 31 16.28 8.51 -34.45
N ILE A 32 17.42 8.72 -33.80
CA ILE A 32 17.50 8.92 -32.35
C ILE A 32 16.66 10.15 -31.93
N GLU A 33 16.62 11.15 -32.80
CA GLU A 33 15.93 12.40 -32.61
C GLU A 33 14.41 12.23 -32.74
N ASN A 34 13.93 11.52 -33.76
CA ASN A 34 12.49 11.48 -34.10
C ASN A 34 11.72 10.26 -33.56
N ILE A 35 12.39 9.26 -32.96
CA ILE A 35 11.73 8.03 -32.51
C ILE A 35 10.60 8.29 -31.49
N THR A 36 10.76 9.29 -30.62
CA THR A 36 9.73 9.65 -29.62
C THR A 36 8.48 10.17 -30.31
N GLU A 37 8.62 11.10 -31.24
CA GLU A 37 7.50 11.66 -31.99
C GLU A 37 6.76 10.57 -32.79
N ASN A 38 7.50 9.63 -33.37
CA ASN A 38 6.91 8.53 -34.12
C ASN A 38 6.09 7.59 -33.21
N VAL A 39 6.62 7.21 -32.05
CA VAL A 39 5.88 6.37 -31.08
C VAL A 39 4.66 7.09 -30.55
N MET A 40 4.76 8.40 -30.26
CA MET A 40 3.61 9.21 -29.85
C MET A 40 2.52 9.27 -30.92
N LYS A 41 2.89 9.44 -32.20
CA LYS A 41 1.93 9.44 -33.31
C LYS A 41 1.17 8.12 -33.38
N ILE A 42 1.85 6.99 -33.30
CA ILE A 42 1.21 5.66 -33.33
C ILE A 42 0.24 5.51 -32.15
N ASN A 43 0.69 5.83 -30.93
CA ASN A 43 -0.16 5.69 -29.74
C ASN A 43 -1.33 6.68 -29.69
N SER A 44 -1.29 7.75 -30.48
CA SER A 44 -2.35 8.76 -30.53
C SER A 44 -3.66 8.28 -31.17
N ILE A 45 -3.65 7.15 -31.89
CA ILE A 45 -4.86 6.56 -32.48
C ILE A 45 -5.83 5.97 -31.43
N CYS A 46 -5.43 5.95 -30.16
CA CYS A 46 -6.28 5.47 -29.07
C CYS A 46 -7.53 6.37 -28.90
N ASP A 47 -8.72 5.77 -29.01
CA ASP A 47 -9.99 6.46 -28.85
C ASP A 47 -10.26 6.93 -27.42
N ASN A 48 -9.72 6.23 -26.41
CA ASN A 48 -9.91 6.61 -25.01
C ASN A 48 -9.01 7.81 -24.67
N PRO A 49 -9.56 9.02 -24.46
CA PRO A 49 -8.76 10.24 -24.30
C PRO A 49 -7.90 10.21 -23.04
N ARG A 50 -8.35 9.53 -21.98
CA ARG A 50 -7.59 9.40 -20.72
C ARG A 50 -6.44 8.43 -20.88
N LEU A 51 -6.68 7.25 -21.45
CA LEU A 51 -5.63 6.26 -21.70
C LEU A 51 -4.59 6.84 -22.66
N ARG A 52 -5.03 7.50 -23.74
CA ARG A 52 -4.16 8.20 -24.69
C ARG A 52 -3.27 9.20 -23.97
N TYR A 53 -3.84 10.09 -23.14
CA TYR A 53 -3.06 11.06 -22.37
C TYR A 53 -2.00 10.39 -21.48
N LEU A 54 -2.38 9.34 -20.74
CA LEU A 54 -1.47 8.62 -19.84
C LEU A 54 -0.32 7.96 -20.60
N VAL A 55 -0.61 7.22 -21.67
CA VAL A 55 0.40 6.51 -22.46
C VAL A 55 1.35 7.49 -23.14
N LEU A 56 0.83 8.57 -23.73
CA LEU A 56 1.68 9.58 -24.39
C LEU A 56 2.63 10.26 -23.40
N LYS A 57 2.16 10.59 -22.19
CA LYS A 57 3.02 11.17 -21.15
C LYS A 57 4.04 10.18 -20.62
N LEU A 58 3.68 8.90 -20.48
CA LEU A 58 4.61 7.86 -20.06
C LEU A 58 5.71 7.63 -21.10
N VAL A 59 5.35 7.53 -22.39
CA VAL A 59 6.32 7.38 -23.49
C VAL A 59 7.31 8.54 -23.50
N GLN A 60 6.80 9.77 -23.40
CA GLN A 60 7.64 10.97 -23.36
C GLN A 60 8.63 10.90 -22.19
N ALA A 61 8.13 10.70 -20.96
CA ALA A 61 8.97 10.65 -19.77
C ALA A 61 10.01 9.52 -19.82
N ALA A 62 9.63 8.34 -20.33
CA ALA A 62 10.54 7.20 -20.45
C ALA A 62 11.65 7.46 -21.48
N HIS A 63 11.31 8.03 -22.65
CA HIS A 63 12.31 8.36 -23.67
C HIS A 63 13.22 9.50 -23.23
N ASP A 64 12.69 10.49 -22.50
CA ASP A 64 13.48 11.58 -21.93
C ASP A 64 14.48 11.05 -20.90
N TYR A 65 14.04 10.16 -19.99
CA TYR A 65 14.93 9.49 -19.03
C TYR A 65 16.04 8.69 -19.74
N VAL A 66 15.70 7.88 -20.74
CA VAL A 66 16.67 7.07 -21.50
C VAL A 66 17.76 7.96 -22.13
N ARG A 67 17.37 9.12 -22.67
CA ARG A 67 18.32 10.08 -23.24
C ARG A 67 19.12 10.81 -22.19
N GLU A 68 18.48 11.25 -21.12
CA GLU A 68 19.10 12.01 -20.03
C GLU A 68 20.24 11.21 -19.38
N VAL A 69 20.00 9.93 -19.07
CA VAL A 69 21.00 9.06 -18.45
C VAL A 69 21.96 8.44 -19.46
N GLY A 70 21.67 8.56 -20.76
CA GLY A 70 22.44 7.92 -21.82
C GLY A 70 22.46 6.39 -21.67
N LEU A 71 21.28 5.78 -21.46
CA LEU A 71 21.15 4.36 -21.12
C LEU A 71 21.84 3.46 -22.15
N GLN A 72 22.76 2.60 -21.69
CA GLN A 72 23.48 1.66 -22.55
C GLN A 72 22.73 0.33 -22.69
N PHE A 73 23.10 -0.46 -23.70
CA PHE A 73 22.38 -1.70 -24.04
C PHE A 73 22.43 -2.76 -22.93
N ASP A 74 23.56 -2.90 -22.27
CA ASP A 74 23.78 -3.81 -21.14
C ASP A 74 23.03 -3.36 -19.87
N GLU A 75 22.92 -2.06 -19.63
CA GLU A 75 22.08 -1.49 -18.57
C GLU A 75 20.59 -1.70 -18.86
N TRP A 76 20.17 -1.48 -20.11
CA TRP A 76 18.81 -1.77 -20.58
C TRP A 76 18.48 -3.26 -20.43
N GLU A 77 19.43 -4.15 -20.74
CA GLU A 77 19.26 -5.58 -20.56
C GLU A 77 19.01 -5.96 -19.09
N GLN A 78 19.83 -5.41 -18.20
CA GLN A 78 19.64 -5.61 -16.76
C GLN A 78 18.30 -5.06 -16.26
N ALA A 79 17.83 -3.92 -16.79
CA ALA A 79 16.58 -3.30 -16.39
C ALA A 79 15.36 -4.18 -16.73
N TRP A 80 15.23 -4.68 -17.97
CA TRP A 80 14.09 -5.52 -18.31
C TRP A 80 14.17 -6.91 -17.65
N GLN A 81 15.38 -7.45 -17.43
CA GLN A 81 15.56 -8.68 -16.65
C GLN A 81 15.14 -8.49 -15.19
N PHE A 82 15.46 -7.34 -14.59
CA PHE A 82 14.98 -6.98 -13.26
C PHE A 82 13.45 -6.95 -13.20
N LEU A 83 12.79 -6.25 -14.13
CA LEU A 83 11.33 -6.21 -14.22
C LEU A 83 10.72 -7.60 -14.44
N THR A 84 11.39 -8.45 -15.23
CA THR A 84 10.97 -9.84 -15.44
C THR A 84 10.98 -10.62 -14.13
N LYS A 85 12.06 -10.50 -13.33
CA LYS A 85 12.15 -11.15 -12.01
C LYS A 85 11.09 -10.62 -11.04
N VAL A 86 10.81 -9.32 -11.05
CA VAL A 86 9.74 -8.71 -10.23
C VAL A 86 8.38 -9.34 -10.57
N GLY A 87 8.09 -9.51 -11.85
CA GLY A 87 6.87 -10.21 -12.28
C GLY A 87 6.84 -11.68 -11.90
N GLN A 88 7.94 -12.41 -12.07
CA GLN A 88 8.01 -13.86 -11.82
C GLN A 88 7.85 -14.27 -10.36
N ILE A 89 8.31 -13.43 -9.42
CA ILE A 89 8.18 -13.70 -7.99
C ILE A 89 6.82 -13.26 -7.43
N SER A 90 6.08 -12.43 -8.18
CA SER A 90 4.77 -11.95 -7.73
C SER A 90 3.75 -13.10 -7.76
N THR A 91 2.95 -13.20 -6.71
CA THR A 91 1.83 -14.14 -6.54
C THR A 91 0.57 -13.37 -6.13
N ASP A 92 -0.48 -14.12 -5.83
CA ASP A 92 -1.78 -13.73 -5.29
C ASP A 92 -1.63 -12.98 -3.95
N VAL A 93 -0.65 -13.40 -3.14
CA VAL A 93 -0.37 -12.85 -1.79
C VAL A 93 0.93 -12.05 -1.74
N ARG A 94 1.78 -12.14 -2.77
CA ARG A 94 3.03 -11.38 -2.90
C ARG A 94 2.98 -10.44 -4.09
N HIS A 95 2.87 -9.14 -3.85
CA HIS A 95 2.82 -8.14 -4.92
C HIS A 95 4.15 -7.37 -5.06
N GLU A 96 5.18 -7.99 -5.65
CA GLU A 96 6.52 -7.38 -5.76
C GLU A 96 6.52 -6.10 -6.64
N PHE A 97 5.60 -5.96 -7.60
CA PHE A 97 5.42 -4.71 -8.34
C PHE A 97 4.87 -3.56 -7.47
N VAL A 98 4.01 -3.87 -6.51
CA VAL A 98 3.54 -2.89 -5.52
C VAL A 98 4.70 -2.51 -4.61
N LEU A 99 5.50 -3.47 -4.16
CA LEU A 99 6.70 -3.20 -3.38
C LEU A 99 7.73 -2.35 -4.16
N LEU A 100 7.88 -2.58 -5.47
CA LEU A 100 8.73 -1.74 -6.32
C LEU A 100 8.19 -0.31 -6.38
N SER A 101 6.88 -0.12 -6.54
CA SER A 101 6.21 1.18 -6.47
C SER A 101 6.45 1.87 -5.12
N ASP A 102 6.36 1.10 -4.03
CA ASP A 102 6.58 1.54 -2.65
C ASP A 102 8.04 1.92 -2.34
N ILE A 103 9.04 1.45 -3.08
CA ILE A 103 10.43 1.90 -2.89
C ILE A 103 10.83 3.05 -3.83
N LEU A 104 10.05 3.30 -4.89
CA LEU A 104 10.27 4.37 -5.87
C LEU A 104 9.50 5.68 -5.58
N GLY A 105 8.45 5.64 -4.78
CA GLY A 105 7.71 6.83 -4.32
C GLY A 105 6.36 6.96 -4.96
N ILE A 106 6.05 6.02 -5.86
CA ILE A 106 4.91 6.10 -6.76
C ILE A 106 3.62 5.88 -5.96
N SER A 107 3.56 4.86 -5.10
CA SER A 107 2.36 4.58 -4.29
C SER A 107 1.99 5.77 -3.40
N ALA A 108 2.97 6.34 -2.69
CA ALA A 108 2.76 7.51 -1.83
C ALA A 108 2.35 8.75 -2.62
N LEU A 109 2.92 8.97 -3.80
CA LEU A 109 2.55 10.08 -4.67
C LEU A 109 1.13 9.93 -5.23
N VAL A 110 0.74 8.72 -5.64
CA VAL A 110 -0.62 8.43 -6.12
C VAL A 110 -1.63 8.65 -4.99
N ASP A 111 -1.32 8.20 -3.77
CA ASP A 111 -2.16 8.42 -2.58
C ASP A 111 -2.36 9.93 -2.33
N ALA A 112 -1.28 10.70 -2.24
CA ALA A 112 -1.33 12.13 -1.98
C ALA A 112 -2.09 12.93 -3.04
N ILE A 113 -2.04 12.51 -4.32
CA ILE A 113 -2.81 13.12 -5.41
C ILE A 113 -4.29 12.75 -5.32
N SER A 114 -4.58 11.50 -4.95
CA SER A 114 -5.95 10.97 -4.89
C SER A 114 -6.72 11.48 -3.67
N TYR A 115 -6.01 11.67 -2.56
CA TYR A 115 -6.55 12.06 -1.25
C TYR A 115 -5.77 13.25 -0.68
N PRO A 116 -5.92 14.44 -1.28
CA PRO A 116 -5.18 15.62 -0.83
C PRO A 116 -5.52 15.96 0.62
N ALA A 117 -4.48 16.30 1.41
CA ALA A 117 -4.64 16.65 2.81
C ALA A 117 -5.58 17.84 2.97
N VAL A 118 -6.61 17.68 3.81
CA VAL A 118 -7.51 18.76 4.22
C VAL A 118 -7.07 19.22 5.60
N PRO A 119 -6.80 20.52 5.83
CA PRO A 119 -6.39 21.01 7.14
C PRO A 119 -7.36 20.58 8.24
N GLY A 120 -6.82 19.96 9.30
CA GLY A 120 -7.59 19.44 10.43
C GLY A 120 -8.22 18.06 10.20
N ALA A 121 -8.21 17.52 8.98
CA ALA A 121 -8.62 16.14 8.71
C ALA A 121 -7.47 15.16 9.00
N THR A 122 -7.81 13.89 9.21
CA THR A 122 -6.79 12.83 9.29
C THR A 122 -6.18 12.61 7.90
N GLU A 123 -4.84 12.65 7.83
CA GLU A 123 -4.09 12.40 6.59
C GLU A 123 -4.26 10.96 6.11
N SER A 124 -4.32 10.76 4.79
CA SER A 124 -4.30 9.43 4.17
C SER A 124 -2.91 8.79 4.22
N SER A 125 -2.87 7.50 3.90
CA SER A 125 -1.66 6.72 3.73
C SER A 125 -1.92 5.60 2.73
N ILE A 126 -0.83 5.07 2.15
CA ILE A 126 -0.89 3.86 1.31
C ILE A 126 -1.51 2.69 2.09
N LEU A 127 -2.34 1.90 1.40
CA LEU A 127 -3.01 0.72 1.94
C LEU A 127 -2.02 -0.41 2.29
N GLY A 128 -0.94 -0.54 1.51
CA GLY A 128 -0.02 -1.66 1.58
C GLY A 128 -0.61 -2.96 0.98
N PRO A 129 0.20 -4.03 0.87
CA PRO A 129 -0.20 -5.25 0.18
C PRO A 129 -0.96 -6.26 1.05
N PHE A 130 -1.17 -5.99 2.34
CA PHE A 130 -1.68 -6.96 3.33
C PHE A 130 -3.12 -6.71 3.78
N HIS A 131 -3.82 -5.77 3.14
CA HIS A 131 -5.27 -5.62 3.33
C HIS A 131 -5.98 -6.80 2.65
N ASP A 132 -6.97 -7.35 3.34
CA ASP A 132 -7.83 -8.43 2.84
C ASP A 132 -9.29 -8.06 3.10
N GLU A 133 -10.19 -8.47 2.22
CA GLU A 133 -11.62 -8.30 2.43
C GLU A 133 -12.14 -9.24 3.54
N GLU A 134 -11.51 -10.40 3.71
CA GLU A 134 -11.79 -11.36 4.77
C GLU A 134 -11.22 -10.85 6.11
N ALA A 135 -12.11 -10.36 6.97
CA ALA A 135 -11.80 -9.89 8.31
C ALA A 135 -12.97 -10.18 9.26
N HIS A 136 -12.69 -10.50 10.52
CA HIS A 136 -13.75 -10.74 11.50
C HIS A 136 -14.46 -9.44 11.87
N SER A 137 -15.79 -9.48 11.92
CA SER A 137 -16.55 -8.39 12.53
C SER A 137 -16.58 -8.58 14.04
N PHE A 138 -16.34 -7.52 14.79
CA PHE A 138 -16.30 -7.57 16.24
C PHE A 138 -17.02 -6.37 16.86
N GLN A 139 -17.41 -6.53 18.12
CA GLN A 139 -18.14 -5.53 18.89
C GLN A 139 -17.19 -4.58 19.61
N TYR A 140 -17.73 -3.43 20.01
CA TYR A 140 -17.01 -2.47 20.83
C TYR A 140 -16.34 -3.13 22.04
N GLY A 141 -15.02 -2.96 22.16
CA GLY A 141 -14.21 -3.51 23.25
C GLY A 141 -13.70 -4.94 23.06
N GLU A 142 -14.05 -5.62 21.98
CA GLU A 142 -13.49 -6.92 21.65
C GLU A 142 -12.06 -6.82 21.08
N SER A 143 -11.41 -7.97 20.93
CA SER A 143 -10.03 -8.08 20.46
C SER A 143 -9.97 -8.43 18.98
N ILE A 144 -9.08 -7.77 18.23
CA ILE A 144 -8.72 -8.19 16.86
C ILE A 144 -7.66 -9.29 16.85
N ALA A 145 -7.00 -9.51 17.98
CA ALA A 145 -5.99 -10.55 18.15
C ALA A 145 -6.58 -11.78 18.85
N SER A 146 -6.36 -12.95 18.28
CA SER A 146 -6.70 -14.24 18.85
C SER A 146 -5.89 -14.52 20.11
N VAL A 147 -6.44 -15.37 20.99
CA VAL A 147 -5.74 -15.79 22.22
C VAL A 147 -4.42 -16.48 21.88
N GLY A 148 -3.33 -16.03 22.51
CA GLY A 148 -1.99 -16.59 22.28
C GLY A 148 -1.21 -15.92 21.15
N THR A 149 -1.80 -14.95 20.46
CA THR A 149 -1.08 -14.08 19.52
C THR A 149 0.12 -13.44 20.22
N ALA A 150 1.29 -13.52 19.59
CA ALA A 150 2.50 -12.90 20.13
C ALA A 150 2.34 -11.38 20.18
N GLY A 151 2.85 -10.75 21.22
CA GLY A 151 2.88 -9.28 21.33
C GLY A 151 2.37 -8.77 22.67
N GLU A 152 2.44 -7.45 22.83
CA GLU A 152 2.13 -6.80 24.10
C GLU A 152 0.69 -6.32 24.13
N PRO A 153 -0.05 -6.56 25.22
CA PRO A 153 -1.47 -6.19 25.31
C PRO A 153 -1.65 -4.68 25.05
N THR A 154 -2.59 -4.35 24.17
CA THR A 154 -2.85 -2.98 23.75
C THR A 154 -4.34 -2.68 23.69
N ILE A 155 -4.73 -1.49 24.14
CA ILE A 155 -6.06 -0.92 23.90
C ILE A 155 -5.92 0.24 22.92
N VAL A 156 -6.82 0.28 21.95
CA VAL A 156 -6.95 1.38 21.00
C VAL A 156 -8.32 1.99 21.18
N ARG A 157 -8.37 3.31 21.31
CA ARG A 157 -9.63 4.04 21.41
C ARG A 157 -9.55 5.45 20.84
N GLY A 158 -10.72 6.02 20.58
CA GLY A 158 -10.87 7.42 20.23
C GLY A 158 -12.18 7.68 19.51
N PHE A 159 -12.28 8.82 18.86
CA PHE A 159 -13.53 9.25 18.21
C PHE A 159 -13.35 9.45 16.71
N VAL A 160 -14.36 9.04 15.96
CA VAL A 160 -14.54 9.45 14.57
C VAL A 160 -15.43 10.69 14.54
N LYS A 161 -14.91 11.77 13.97
CA LYS A 161 -15.58 13.07 13.86
C LYS A 161 -15.52 13.56 12.42
N ASP A 162 -16.39 14.50 12.06
CA ASP A 162 -16.25 15.26 10.82
C ASP A 162 -15.36 16.50 11.03
N THR A 163 -15.11 17.25 9.95
CA THR A 163 -14.30 18.49 9.98
C THR A 163 -14.91 19.63 10.81
N GLU A 164 -16.18 19.53 11.19
CA GLU A 164 -16.86 20.49 12.08
C GLU A 164 -16.79 20.04 13.56
N GLY A 165 -16.24 18.86 13.83
CA GLY A 165 -16.12 18.27 15.16
C GLY A 165 -17.35 17.46 15.57
N ASN A 166 -18.33 17.25 14.69
CA ASN A 166 -19.51 16.43 14.99
C ASN A 166 -19.11 14.96 15.03
N ALA A 167 -19.70 14.20 15.96
CA ALA A 167 -19.55 12.75 16.02
C ALA A 167 -20.08 12.07 14.75
N VAL A 168 -19.36 11.06 14.26
CA VAL A 168 -19.79 10.21 13.14
C VAL A 168 -20.15 8.81 13.67
N PRO A 169 -21.44 8.56 13.97
CA PRO A 169 -21.90 7.25 14.44
C PRO A 169 -21.95 6.23 13.29
N ASN A 170 -21.81 4.94 13.64
CA ASN A 170 -21.80 3.83 12.67
C ASN A 170 -20.76 3.98 11.54
N ALA A 171 -19.64 4.63 11.83
CA ALA A 171 -18.49 4.66 10.93
C ALA A 171 -17.77 3.30 11.02
N LEU A 172 -17.47 2.70 9.86
CA LEU A 172 -16.69 1.47 9.79
C LEU A 172 -15.22 1.78 10.09
N ILE A 173 -14.66 1.07 11.06
CA ILE A 173 -13.23 0.94 11.31
C ILE A 173 -12.82 -0.44 10.78
N ASP A 174 -12.04 -0.45 9.71
CA ASP A 174 -11.39 -1.65 9.16
C ASP A 174 -9.90 -1.58 9.53
N VAL A 175 -9.42 -2.51 10.35
CA VAL A 175 -8.08 -2.47 10.96
C VAL A 175 -7.36 -3.78 10.73
N TRP A 176 -6.06 -3.71 10.46
CA TRP A 176 -5.15 -4.85 10.35
C TRP A 176 -3.75 -4.45 10.79
N GLU A 177 -3.03 -5.35 11.45
CA GLU A 177 -1.66 -5.14 11.92
C GLU A 177 -0.84 -6.43 11.92
N THR A 178 0.48 -6.30 12.05
CA THR A 178 1.35 -7.43 12.33
C THR A 178 1.20 -7.88 13.78
N ASP A 179 1.44 -9.16 14.05
CA ASP A 179 1.63 -9.63 15.41
C ASP A 179 2.93 -9.07 16.05
N GLY A 180 3.21 -9.48 17.29
CA GLY A 180 4.42 -9.11 18.02
C GLY A 180 5.74 -9.67 17.45
N ASN A 181 5.68 -10.55 16.44
CA ASN A 181 6.83 -11.00 15.66
C ASN A 181 7.04 -10.16 14.40
N GLY A 182 6.12 -9.25 14.08
CA GLY A 182 6.19 -8.41 12.89
C GLY A 182 5.71 -9.10 11.62
N VAL A 183 4.79 -10.06 11.75
CA VAL A 183 4.27 -10.87 10.63
C VAL A 183 2.76 -10.67 10.53
N TYR A 184 2.24 -10.44 9.31
CA TYR A 184 0.80 -10.45 9.07
C TYR A 184 0.28 -11.89 9.02
N ASP A 185 -0.98 -12.10 9.42
CA ASP A 185 -1.64 -13.39 9.39
C ASP A 185 -1.55 -14.11 8.02
N LEU A 186 -1.70 -13.38 6.92
CA LEU A 186 -1.59 -13.87 5.54
C LEU A 186 -0.21 -14.45 5.18
N GLU A 187 0.82 -14.13 5.95
CA GLU A 187 2.18 -14.62 5.71
C GLU A 187 2.47 -15.95 6.42
N TYR A 188 1.59 -16.40 7.32
CA TYR A 188 1.71 -17.70 7.98
C TYR A 188 1.06 -18.82 7.17
N ASP A 189 1.79 -19.90 6.95
CA ASP A 189 1.26 -21.11 6.33
C ASP A 189 0.16 -21.75 7.21
N GLY A 190 -0.99 -22.08 6.60
CA GLY A 190 -2.05 -22.84 7.25
C GLY A 190 -2.89 -22.03 8.25
N GLN A 191 -2.80 -20.70 8.24
CA GLN A 191 -3.71 -19.83 8.97
C GLN A 191 -5.08 -19.82 8.27
N GLU A 192 -6.09 -20.46 8.87
CA GLU A 192 -7.44 -20.57 8.29
C GLU A 192 -8.35 -19.41 8.67
N GLU A 193 -8.09 -18.76 9.80
CA GLU A 193 -8.91 -17.68 10.34
C GLU A 193 -8.11 -16.37 10.42
N PRO A 194 -8.72 -15.23 10.04
CA PRO A 194 -8.14 -13.91 10.21
C PRO A 194 -7.58 -13.67 11.63
N ASN A 195 -6.41 -13.04 11.73
CA ASN A 195 -5.82 -12.68 13.02
C ASN A 195 -5.14 -11.31 12.96
N CYS A 196 -5.21 -10.55 14.04
CA CYS A 196 -4.77 -9.14 14.07
C CYS A 196 -5.45 -8.28 12.98
N ARG A 197 -6.65 -8.66 12.55
CA ARG A 197 -7.47 -7.90 11.61
C ARG A 197 -8.94 -7.99 11.97
N GLY A 198 -9.69 -6.93 11.71
CA GLY A 198 -11.12 -6.93 11.97
C GLY A 198 -11.83 -5.65 11.59
N LYS A 199 -13.15 -5.71 11.68
CA LYS A 199 -14.09 -4.64 11.33
C LYS A 199 -15.00 -4.35 12.52
N LEU A 200 -15.07 -3.09 12.94
CA LEU A 200 -16.06 -2.62 13.91
C LEU A 200 -16.75 -1.35 13.45
N PHE A 201 -17.87 -1.02 14.08
CA PHE A 201 -18.56 0.26 13.88
C PHE A 201 -18.44 1.14 15.11
N THR A 202 -18.28 2.45 14.91
CA THR A 202 -18.35 3.42 16.00
C THR A 202 -19.74 3.43 16.65
N ASP A 203 -19.77 3.74 17.95
CA ASP A 203 -21.02 3.89 18.70
C ASP A 203 -21.79 5.17 18.33
N GLY A 204 -22.91 5.42 19.02
CA GLY A 204 -23.76 6.59 18.80
C GLY A 204 -23.08 7.96 19.03
N THR A 205 -21.93 7.97 19.69
CA THR A 205 -21.09 9.17 19.95
C THR A 205 -19.88 9.24 19.03
N GLY A 206 -19.77 8.33 18.05
CA GLY A 206 -18.61 8.21 17.18
C GLY A 206 -17.40 7.57 17.87
N HIS A 207 -17.55 7.01 19.08
CA HIS A 207 -16.47 6.40 19.81
C HIS A 207 -16.19 4.98 19.29
N TYR A 208 -14.92 4.63 19.18
CA TYR A 208 -14.47 3.28 18.87
C TYR A 208 -13.50 2.81 19.95
N LEU A 209 -13.53 1.50 20.23
CA LEU A 209 -12.61 0.88 21.17
C LEU A 209 -12.42 -0.59 20.78
N PHE A 210 -11.17 -1.03 20.77
CA PHE A 210 -10.81 -2.43 20.60
C PHE A 210 -9.50 -2.75 21.32
N SER A 211 -9.27 -4.03 21.56
CA SER A 211 -7.99 -4.53 22.07
C SER A 211 -7.21 -5.27 21.00
N CYS A 212 -5.89 -5.26 21.11
CA CYS A 212 -4.99 -5.82 20.13
C CYS A 212 -3.61 -6.12 20.76
N VAL A 213 -2.62 -6.41 19.93
CA VAL A 213 -1.22 -6.50 20.34
C VAL A 213 -0.44 -5.29 19.83
N LYS A 214 0.60 -4.85 20.55
CA LYS A 214 1.40 -3.72 20.10
C LYS A 214 2.19 -4.15 18.85
N PRO A 215 1.99 -3.48 17.70
CA PRO A 215 2.74 -3.80 16.49
C PRO A 215 4.21 -3.46 16.69
N VAL A 216 5.07 -4.19 15.99
CA VAL A 216 6.52 -3.99 16.01
C VAL A 216 7.03 -3.52 14.66
N ALA A 217 8.23 -2.96 14.62
CA ALA A 217 8.87 -2.64 13.35
C ALA A 217 9.22 -3.96 12.64
N TYR A 218 8.89 -4.05 11.35
CA TYR A 218 9.04 -5.29 10.60
C TYR A 218 9.74 -5.05 9.25
N PRO A 219 10.46 -6.05 8.71
CA PRO A 219 11.06 -5.96 7.40
C PRO A 219 10.00 -6.15 6.29
N VAL A 220 10.09 -5.38 5.21
CA VAL A 220 9.45 -5.77 3.94
C VAL A 220 10.15 -7.01 3.37
N SER A 221 9.44 -7.80 2.58
CA SER A 221 10.01 -8.94 1.85
C SER A 221 11.28 -8.50 1.12
N ASN A 222 12.41 -9.11 1.46
CA ASN A 222 13.74 -8.67 1.01
C ASN A 222 14.52 -9.78 0.27
N ASP A 223 13.90 -10.93 0.11
CA ASP A 223 14.40 -12.11 -0.62
C ASP A 223 14.22 -11.97 -2.14
N GLY A 224 13.41 -11.00 -2.58
CA GLY A 224 13.13 -10.72 -3.97
C GLY A 224 14.07 -9.71 -4.66
N PRO A 225 13.85 -9.45 -5.96
CA PRO A 225 14.61 -8.46 -6.73
C PRO A 225 14.54 -7.06 -6.11
N VAL A 226 13.41 -6.65 -5.51
CA VAL A 226 13.33 -5.33 -4.84
C VAL A 226 14.25 -5.27 -3.62
N GLY A 227 14.31 -6.35 -2.83
CA GLY A 227 15.26 -6.48 -1.73
C GLY A 227 16.72 -6.43 -2.19
N GLU A 228 17.05 -7.06 -3.33
CA GLU A 228 18.38 -6.96 -3.93
C GLU A 228 18.71 -5.51 -4.32
N LEU A 229 17.77 -4.81 -4.94
CA LEU A 229 17.93 -3.40 -5.31
C LEU A 229 18.15 -2.52 -4.08
N LEU A 230 17.37 -2.69 -3.02
CA LEU A 230 17.55 -1.95 -1.76
C LEU A 230 18.95 -2.17 -1.16
N ARG A 231 19.44 -3.41 -1.16
CA ARG A 231 20.81 -3.73 -0.71
C ARG A 231 21.86 -3.02 -1.56
N LYS A 232 21.73 -3.03 -2.89
CA LYS A 232 22.63 -2.31 -3.80
C LYS A 232 22.62 -0.80 -3.57
N LEU A 233 21.44 -0.25 -3.27
CA LEU A 233 21.24 1.17 -2.93
C LEU A 233 21.63 1.50 -1.48
N LYS A 234 22.07 0.53 -0.67
CA LYS A 234 22.38 0.69 0.76
C LYS A 234 21.22 1.26 1.58
N ARG A 235 19.99 0.92 1.20
CA ARG A 235 18.75 1.26 1.92
C ARG A 235 18.36 0.13 2.86
N HIS A 236 17.84 0.47 4.04
CA HIS A 236 17.18 -0.52 4.91
C HIS A 236 15.84 -0.93 4.31
N TRP A 237 15.35 -2.09 4.74
CA TRP A 237 14.06 -2.66 4.32
C TRP A 237 13.07 -2.74 5.49
N TYR A 238 13.31 -2.04 6.59
CA TYR A 238 12.36 -1.96 7.71
C TYR A 238 11.27 -0.91 7.50
N ARG A 239 10.03 -1.28 7.80
CA ARG A 239 8.90 -0.38 8.07
C ARG A 239 8.80 -0.15 9.59
N PRO A 240 8.42 1.06 10.02
CA PRO A 240 8.17 1.32 11.43
C PRO A 240 6.94 0.56 11.94
N ALA A 241 6.79 0.41 13.26
CA ALA A 241 5.57 -0.14 13.85
C ALA A 241 4.34 0.75 13.51
N HIS A 242 3.26 0.14 13.01
CA HIS A 242 2.03 0.84 12.65
C HIS A 242 0.81 -0.08 12.70
N MET A 243 -0.36 0.50 12.99
CA MET A 243 -1.68 -0.17 12.95
C MET A 243 -2.50 0.12 11.68
N SER A 244 -1.99 0.99 10.79
CA SER A 244 -2.44 1.28 9.40
C SER A 244 -1.94 2.65 8.92
N ARG A 245 -0.61 2.83 8.88
CA ARG A 245 0.08 3.94 8.20
C ARG A 245 1.49 3.48 7.85
N ASP A 246 1.79 3.28 6.57
CA ASP A 246 3.13 2.87 6.13
C ASP A 246 3.93 4.09 5.65
N SER A 247 5.17 4.22 6.14
CA SER A 247 6.14 5.19 5.65
C SER A 247 7.40 4.46 5.21
N SER A 248 7.39 3.94 3.99
CA SER A 248 8.52 3.23 3.36
C SER A 248 9.58 4.19 2.75
N PHE A 249 9.46 5.50 2.96
CA PHE A 249 10.28 6.55 2.34
C PHE A 249 11.20 7.35 3.27
N GLY A 250 12.01 6.73 4.13
CA GLY A 250 13.12 7.43 4.79
C GLY A 250 12.75 8.80 5.40
N VAL A 251 11.51 8.95 5.84
CA VAL A 251 10.97 10.22 6.28
C VAL A 251 11.58 10.46 7.65
N GLN A 252 12.18 11.63 7.87
CA GLN A 252 12.85 11.99 9.12
C GLN A 252 11.95 11.91 10.37
N LYS A 253 10.64 11.72 10.18
CA LYS A 253 9.73 11.20 11.20
C LYS A 253 8.95 10.05 10.60
N SER A 254 9.36 8.83 10.92
CA SER A 254 8.39 7.75 11.04
C SER A 254 7.26 8.28 11.93
N LEU A 255 6.01 8.25 11.45
CA LEU A 255 4.86 8.47 12.30
C LEU A 255 4.65 7.21 13.13
N ILE A 256 5.59 6.98 14.05
CA ILE A 256 5.39 6.09 15.18
C ILE A 256 4.14 6.59 15.85
N VAL A 257 3.13 5.74 15.88
CA VAL A 257 1.93 6.00 16.65
C VAL A 257 2.35 5.99 18.13
N ASP A 258 2.08 7.07 18.86
CA ASP A 258 2.57 7.24 20.23
C ASP A 258 1.77 6.35 21.20
N TYR A 259 2.20 5.10 21.35
CA TYR A 259 1.70 4.23 22.41
C TYR A 259 2.20 4.72 23.76
N THR A 260 1.27 4.91 24.69
CA THR A 260 1.57 5.26 26.07
C THR A 260 1.46 4.02 26.95
N TRP A 261 2.28 3.93 27.99
CA TRP A 261 2.13 2.88 28.99
C TRP A 261 1.02 3.26 29.97
N CYS A 262 0.08 2.35 30.22
CA CYS A 262 -1.08 2.56 31.08
C CYS A 262 -1.13 1.55 32.23
N GLU A 263 -1.23 2.04 33.46
CA GLU A 263 -1.31 1.24 34.69
C GLU A 263 -2.74 1.09 35.23
N ASP A 264 -3.76 1.54 34.47
CA ASP A 264 -5.17 1.43 34.86
C ASP A 264 -5.66 -0.02 34.74
N LEU A 265 -5.44 -0.80 35.81
CA LEU A 265 -5.81 -2.21 35.86
C LEU A 265 -7.33 -2.43 35.85
N GLU A 266 -8.13 -1.42 36.21
CA GLU A 266 -9.60 -1.53 36.13
C GLU A 266 -10.06 -1.38 34.68
N LEU A 267 -9.46 -0.46 33.92
CA LEU A 267 -9.68 -0.36 32.47
C LEU A 267 -9.27 -1.65 31.75
N ALA A 268 -8.14 -2.24 32.15
CA ALA A 268 -7.69 -3.52 31.59
C ALA A 268 -8.71 -4.65 31.85
N LYS A 269 -9.21 -4.76 33.09
CA LYS A 269 -10.26 -5.74 33.45
C LYS A 269 -11.56 -5.49 32.67
N GLN A 270 -11.97 -4.23 32.51
CA GLN A 270 -13.19 -3.86 31.80
C GLN A 270 -13.18 -4.34 30.34
N HIS A 271 -12.01 -4.33 29.71
CA HIS A 271 -11.83 -4.71 28.30
C HIS A 271 -11.15 -6.07 28.10
N ASN A 272 -11.13 -6.93 29.14
CA ASN A 272 -10.53 -8.26 29.09
C ASN A 272 -9.07 -8.28 28.60
N VAL A 273 -8.32 -7.22 28.87
CA VAL A 273 -6.90 -7.12 28.53
C VAL A 273 -6.07 -7.62 29.71
N ASN A 274 -5.16 -8.56 29.44
CA ASN A 274 -4.25 -9.11 30.45
C ASN A 274 -3.01 -8.22 30.59
N PRO A 275 -2.83 -7.48 31.70
CA PRO A 275 -1.67 -6.60 31.87
C PRO A 275 -0.36 -7.39 32.01
N VAL A 276 0.72 -6.84 31.49
CA VAL A 276 2.09 -7.38 31.61
C VAL A 276 2.93 -6.56 32.57
N THR A 277 3.93 -7.17 33.19
CA THR A 277 4.92 -6.48 34.02
C THR A 277 6.14 -6.14 33.18
N LYS A 278 6.58 -4.88 33.18
CA LYS A 278 7.78 -4.41 32.49
C LYS A 278 8.52 -3.36 33.28
N THR A 279 9.79 -3.16 32.96
CA THR A 279 10.56 -2.02 33.47
C THR A 279 10.28 -0.79 32.62
N ILE A 280 9.61 0.21 33.19
CA ILE A 280 9.38 1.52 32.60
C ILE A 280 10.19 2.54 33.41
N GLU A 281 11.07 3.29 32.74
CA GLU A 281 11.93 4.30 33.38
C GLU A 281 12.75 3.77 34.59
N GLY A 282 13.15 2.49 34.54
CA GLY A 282 13.93 1.85 35.58
C GLY A 282 13.13 1.28 36.76
N GLN A 283 11.80 1.34 36.74
CA GLN A 283 10.92 0.75 37.75
C GLN A 283 10.05 -0.36 37.15
N GLU A 284 9.84 -1.43 37.91
CA GLU A 284 8.85 -2.45 37.53
C GLU A 284 7.44 -1.85 37.64
N SER A 285 6.71 -1.94 36.54
CA SER A 285 5.33 -1.48 36.42
C SER A 285 4.49 -2.58 35.77
N LYS A 286 3.24 -2.71 36.21
CA LYS A 286 2.27 -3.66 35.65
C LYS A 286 1.18 -2.88 34.93
N GLY A 287 0.99 -3.16 33.65
CA GLY A 287 0.14 -2.36 32.79
C GLY A 287 0.00 -2.93 31.38
N PHE A 288 -0.45 -2.09 30.46
CA PHE A 288 -0.65 -2.41 29.05
C PHE A 288 -0.39 -1.15 28.21
N TRP A 289 -0.36 -1.29 26.88
CA TRP A 289 -0.19 -0.15 25.99
C TRP A 289 -1.53 0.49 25.63
N LEU A 290 -1.57 1.81 25.62
CA LEU A 290 -2.74 2.58 25.23
C LEU A 290 -2.41 3.45 24.02
N LEU A 291 -3.25 3.33 22.99
CA LEU A 291 -3.28 4.23 21.85
C LEU A 291 -4.60 5.00 21.86
N GLU A 292 -4.50 6.32 22.02
CA GLU A 292 -5.62 7.24 21.84
C GLU A 292 -5.48 8.00 20.53
N ARG A 293 -6.46 7.87 19.63
CA ARG A 293 -6.43 8.54 18.33
C ARG A 293 -7.84 8.93 17.87
N ASP A 294 -8.01 10.20 17.55
CA ASP A 294 -9.21 10.65 16.84
C ASP A 294 -9.01 10.59 15.32
N PHE A 295 -10.06 10.20 14.61
CA PHE A 295 -10.14 10.23 13.15
C PHE A 295 -11.09 11.33 12.70
N ILE A 296 -10.60 12.24 11.87
CA ILE A 296 -11.38 13.35 11.33
C ILE A 296 -11.64 13.09 9.85
N LEU A 297 -12.90 12.78 9.52
CA LEU A 297 -13.35 12.45 8.17
C LEU A 297 -13.73 13.69 7.39
N VAL A 298 -13.41 13.66 6.10
CA VAL A 298 -13.85 14.67 5.12
C VAL A 298 -15.02 14.11 4.33
N LYS A 299 -16.05 14.94 4.08
CA LYS A 299 -17.12 14.57 3.15
C LYS A 299 -16.52 14.26 1.78
N LYS A 300 -16.87 13.09 1.23
CA LYS A 300 -16.43 12.66 -0.10
C LYS A 300 -16.85 13.71 -1.14
N SER A 301 -15.88 14.43 -1.69
CA SER A 301 -16.11 15.30 -2.84
C SER A 301 -16.12 14.48 -4.13
N ALA A 302 -16.71 15.03 -5.20
CA ALA A 302 -16.50 14.46 -6.53
C ALA A 302 -14.99 14.41 -6.83
N PRO A 303 -14.49 13.33 -7.45
CA PRO A 303 -13.09 13.28 -7.85
C PRO A 303 -12.79 14.45 -8.77
N ALA A 304 -11.62 15.08 -8.60
CA ALA A 304 -11.19 16.15 -9.47
C ALA A 304 -11.21 15.66 -10.94
N PRO A 305 -11.60 16.53 -11.90
CA PRO A 305 -11.60 16.16 -13.30
C PRO A 305 -10.19 15.70 -13.70
N GLN A 306 -10.11 14.49 -14.25
CA GLN A 306 -8.83 13.93 -14.68
C GLN A 306 -8.36 14.64 -15.95
N LYS A 307 -7.06 14.95 -16.01
CA LYS A 307 -6.46 15.54 -17.21
C LYS A 307 -6.65 14.60 -18.41
N THR A 308 -7.27 15.13 -19.45
CA THR A 308 -7.31 14.57 -20.80
C THR A 308 -6.29 15.29 -21.68
N GLN A 309 -6.03 14.73 -22.86
CA GLN A 309 -5.19 15.40 -23.84
C GLN A 309 -5.84 16.66 -24.42
N ASP A 310 -7.18 16.67 -24.48
CA ASP A 310 -8.02 17.75 -24.95
C ASP A 310 -8.40 18.71 -23.80
#